data_AF-A0A4V2W4P5-F1
#
_entry.id   AF-A0A4V2W4P5-F1
#
_cell.length_a   1.000
_cell.length_b   1.000
_cell.length_c   1.000
_cell.angle_alpha   90.00
_cell.angle_beta   90.00
_cell.angle_gamma   90.00
#
_symmetry.space_group_name_H-M   'P 1'
#
loop_
_entity.id
_entity.type
_entity.pdbx_description
1 polymer ?
#
loop_
_entity_poly.entity_id
_entity_poly.type
_entity_poly.pdbx_seq_one_letter_code
_entity_poly.pdbx_strand_id
1 'polypeptide(L)'
;MDLSTSSATRLRTQQLPVNFVIGGDDEPLATARLTAVSNRPAMTVNQVNDKAANIIKRFFQKVIARKVYLEMFSTFPEFMAHNSCHFCRPSVNTLEYLKGTSRENIVELRDEVGPLSEQEENLCRAILHTHIRYRHQTNNALDSQGRLNLYSHSMLKRLKIPFISDRLKEDANDFNHRDFVSFAMEFSKPPGNNRLIANTTHNGTDFGAIAYLIDEHHPGARYGYMTLTDHLDSALPLSRYHEHQEMVYCFPICALERDRAMCEVDEQEVAIYTPADMKQALSLSTVLFLRRSADTAFKNFAYAALANSIELDRILNFLFQSEFHIPRMVSTDRYQKYRFRLPALEEIARFPHPMLVDEHIRDKADALRLIIVAIHAHNTKTVLHLLDKYDFTADDFLPDNPILDDPRLHLYGSEIPYALTRSPGYDLFVLTTLLERKLIDPNYQFRQKRAGKTMLANAIDCRSIRLVMLLLEHGADITLLPFDYQRALPLIGISGYIPAS
;
A
#
# COMPACT_ATOMS: atom_id res chain seq x y z
N MET A 1 10.80 -15.55 -22.38
CA MET A 1 10.04 -14.34 -22.75
C MET A 1 10.37 -13.29 -21.72
N ASP A 2 11.01 -12.23 -22.22
CA ASP A 2 11.93 -11.34 -21.52
C ASP A 2 11.28 -10.48 -20.44
N LEU A 3 11.97 -10.35 -19.30
CA LEU A 3 11.69 -9.38 -18.24
C LEU A 3 12.87 -8.43 -18.12
N SER A 4 12.85 -7.38 -18.95
CA SER A 4 13.76 -6.25 -18.85
C SER A 4 13.29 -5.25 -17.79
N THR A 5 14.20 -4.91 -16.85
CA THR A 5 14.47 -3.57 -16.28
C THR A 5 13.31 -2.58 -16.13
N SER A 6 12.92 -2.18 -14.92
CA SER A 6 13.13 -0.79 -14.44
C SER A 6 13.33 0.24 -15.55
N SER A 7 12.27 0.95 -15.91
CA SER A 7 12.40 2.22 -16.61
C SER A 7 12.55 3.34 -15.58
N ALA A 8 13.78 3.50 -15.08
CA ALA A 8 14.27 4.83 -14.80
C ALA A 8 14.64 5.45 -16.16
N THR A 9 13.78 6.31 -16.70
CA THR A 9 14.20 7.19 -17.80
C THR A 9 13.36 8.46 -17.82
N ARG A 10 14.06 9.60 -17.77
CA ARG A 10 13.53 10.95 -17.97
C ARG A 10 12.60 11.00 -19.17
N LEU A 11 11.32 11.34 -18.99
CA LEU A 11 10.47 11.72 -20.11
C LEU A 11 9.56 12.89 -19.77
N ARG A 12 9.52 13.82 -20.72
CA ARG A 12 8.79 15.08 -20.71
C ARG A 12 7.31 14.87 -20.37
N THR A 13 6.77 15.83 -19.64
CA THR A 13 5.33 16.09 -19.48
C THR A 13 4.57 15.86 -20.79
N GLN A 14 3.82 14.78 -20.88
CA GLN A 14 2.70 14.66 -21.79
C GLN A 14 1.46 14.41 -20.95
N GLN A 15 0.62 15.45 -20.87
CA GLN A 15 -0.69 15.34 -20.25
C GLN A 15 -1.72 14.86 -21.27
N LEU A 16 -2.79 14.30 -20.74
CA LEU A 16 -4.01 13.92 -21.46
C LEU A 16 -4.49 15.07 -22.38
N PRO A 17 -4.72 14.84 -23.69
CA PRO A 17 -5.53 15.77 -24.46
C PRO A 17 -6.99 15.61 -24.02
N VAL A 18 -7.59 16.69 -23.54
CA VAL A 18 -9.05 16.81 -23.43
C VAL A 18 -9.48 17.82 -24.48
N ASN A 19 -10.21 17.35 -25.50
CA ASN A 19 -10.80 18.23 -26.49
C ASN A 19 -12.10 18.79 -25.90
N PHE A 20 -12.22 20.12 -25.81
CA PHE A 20 -13.48 20.79 -25.52
C PHE A 20 -13.75 21.86 -26.55
N VAL A 21 -15.02 21.97 -26.95
CA VAL A 21 -15.56 23.10 -27.69
C VAL A 21 -16.22 24.00 -26.65
N ILE A 22 -15.74 25.23 -26.50
CA ILE A 22 -16.41 26.27 -25.72
C ILE A 22 -17.02 27.22 -26.75
N GLY A 23 -18.33 27.14 -26.95
CA GLY A 23 -19.07 28.05 -27.84
C GLY A 23 -19.87 29.05 -27.02
N GLY A 24 -19.57 30.34 -27.20
CA GLY A 24 -20.55 31.42 -27.09
C GLY A 24 -20.90 31.87 -28.50
N ASP A 25 -22.13 32.36 -28.68
CA ASP A 25 -22.69 32.72 -29.98
C ASP A 25 -21.81 33.75 -30.73
N ASP A 26 -21.65 33.50 -32.03
CA ASP A 26 -20.97 34.32 -33.05
C ASP A 26 -19.43 34.22 -33.14
N GLU A 27 -19.00 33.14 -33.81
CA GLU A 27 -17.78 32.90 -34.62
C GLU A 27 -17.01 31.60 -34.27
N PRO A 28 -16.57 30.81 -35.27
CA PRO A 28 -15.83 29.57 -35.04
C PRO A 28 -14.35 29.88 -34.71
N LEU A 29 -14.06 30.16 -33.45
CA LEU A 29 -12.69 30.38 -32.98
C LEU A 29 -12.03 29.07 -32.55
N ALA A 30 -11.08 28.64 -33.37
CA ALA A 30 -9.96 27.72 -33.13
C ALA A 30 -10.06 26.75 -31.93
N THR A 31 -10.02 25.45 -32.22
CA THR A 31 -9.70 24.38 -31.25
C THR A 31 -8.36 24.64 -30.54
N ALA A 32 -8.40 25.26 -29.37
CA ALA A 32 -7.23 25.40 -28.50
C ALA A 32 -7.08 24.13 -27.64
N ARG A 33 -6.03 23.34 -27.91
CA ARG A 33 -5.63 22.19 -27.08
C ARG A 33 -4.95 22.69 -25.80
N LEU A 34 -5.65 22.65 -24.67
CA LEU A 34 -5.04 22.85 -23.35
C LEU A 34 -4.30 21.58 -22.94
N THR A 35 -2.97 21.66 -22.95
CA THR A 35 -2.06 20.54 -22.70
C THR A 35 -1.50 20.50 -21.28
N ALA A 36 -1.70 21.54 -20.45
CA ALA A 36 -1.32 21.52 -19.03
C ALA A 36 -1.91 22.60 -18.12
N VAL A 37 -2.18 22.22 -16.85
CA VAL A 37 -2.26 23.16 -15.70
C VAL A 37 -1.16 22.77 -14.70
N SER A 38 -0.20 23.65 -14.43
CA SER A 38 0.87 23.43 -13.44
C SER A 38 0.83 24.46 -12.32
N ASN A 39 1.14 24.06 -11.08
CA ASN A 39 1.51 25.01 -10.03
C ASN A 39 2.87 25.62 -10.42
N ARG A 40 2.89 26.88 -10.83
CA ARG A 40 4.10 27.71 -10.76
C ARG A 40 3.88 28.72 -9.64
N PRO A 41 4.89 29.06 -8.82
CA PRO A 41 4.89 30.35 -8.16
C PRO A 41 4.90 31.40 -9.28
N ALA A 42 3.83 32.20 -9.37
CA ALA A 42 3.82 33.32 -10.29
C ALA A 42 4.94 34.27 -9.86
N MET A 43 5.92 34.49 -10.74
CA MET A 43 6.76 35.69 -10.63
C MET A 43 5.82 36.88 -10.76
N THR A 44 5.71 37.64 -9.68
CA THR A 44 5.17 39.01 -9.61
C THR A 44 3.79 39.24 -10.24
N VAL A 45 2.77 38.97 -9.42
CA VAL A 45 1.48 39.68 -9.25
C VAL A 45 0.74 40.20 -10.50
N ASN A 46 -0.35 39.50 -10.83
CA ASN A 46 -1.60 40.14 -11.26
C ASN A 46 -2.78 39.39 -10.60
N GLN A 47 -3.40 39.98 -9.56
CA GLN A 47 -4.43 39.35 -8.71
C GLN A 47 -5.65 38.81 -9.49
N VAL A 48 -5.96 39.41 -10.65
CA VAL A 48 -7.07 38.96 -11.53
C VAL A 48 -6.72 37.67 -12.26
N ASN A 49 -5.48 37.51 -12.72
CA ASN A 49 -5.01 36.32 -13.43
C ASN A 49 -4.95 35.10 -12.51
N ASP A 50 -4.58 35.31 -11.24
CA ASP A 50 -4.60 34.26 -10.22
C ASP A 50 -6.03 33.83 -9.87
N LYS A 51 -7.00 34.76 -9.84
CA LYS A 51 -8.41 34.43 -9.60
C LYS A 51 -8.98 33.59 -10.75
N ALA A 52 -8.75 33.99 -12.00
CA ALA A 52 -9.20 33.23 -13.16
C ALA A 52 -8.55 31.83 -13.23
N ALA A 53 -7.23 31.75 -13.05
CA ALA A 53 -6.51 30.48 -13.03
C ALA A 53 -7.02 29.56 -11.90
N ASN A 54 -7.29 30.10 -10.71
CA ASN A 54 -7.85 29.33 -9.61
C ASN A 54 -9.29 28.86 -9.87
N ILE A 55 -10.12 29.66 -10.55
CA ILE A 55 -11.47 29.24 -10.96
C ILE A 55 -11.38 28.08 -11.96
N ILE A 56 -10.55 28.21 -13.00
CA ILE A 56 -10.33 27.18 -14.01
C ILE A 56 -9.79 25.90 -13.37
N LYS A 57 -8.80 26.02 -12.47
CA LYS A 57 -8.25 24.90 -11.72
C LYS A 57 -9.33 24.18 -10.90
N ARG A 58 -10.14 24.91 -10.14
CA ARG A 58 -11.25 24.33 -9.34
C ARG A 58 -12.28 23.64 -10.25
N PHE A 59 -12.58 24.22 -11.41
CA PHE A 59 -13.47 23.61 -12.38
C PHE A 59 -12.92 22.27 -12.87
N PHE A 60 -11.65 22.21 -13.29
CA PHE A 60 -11.03 20.95 -13.72
C PHE A 60 -10.96 19.90 -12.61
N GLN A 61 -10.61 20.31 -11.39
CA GLN A 61 -10.62 19.41 -10.23
C GLN A 61 -12.00 18.79 -9.99
N LYS A 62 -13.06 19.62 -10.05
CA LYS A 62 -14.45 19.15 -9.93
C LYS A 62 -14.84 18.19 -11.05
N VAL A 63 -14.45 18.47 -12.29
CA VAL A 63 -14.75 17.62 -13.46
C VAL A 63 -14.03 16.27 -13.36
N ILE A 64 -12.75 16.27 -12.96
CA ILE A 64 -11.98 15.04 -12.74
C ILE A 64 -12.63 14.21 -11.63
N ALA A 65 -12.88 14.81 -10.48
CA ALA A 65 -13.52 14.12 -9.36
C ALA A 65 -14.86 13.50 -9.78
N ARG A 66 -15.71 14.24 -10.49
CA ARG A 66 -16.99 13.71 -11.01
C ARG A 66 -16.82 12.45 -11.84
N LYS A 67 -15.82 12.43 -12.73
CA LYS A 67 -15.52 11.27 -13.59
C LYS A 67 -15.03 10.08 -12.77
N VAL A 68 -14.15 10.31 -11.80
CA VAL A 68 -13.63 9.26 -10.92
C VAL A 68 -14.77 8.62 -10.11
N TYR A 69 -15.64 9.44 -9.51
CA TYR A 69 -16.81 8.93 -8.78
C TYR A 69 -17.85 8.27 -9.68
N LEU A 70 -18.03 8.76 -10.92
CA LEU A 70 -18.89 8.10 -11.90
C LEU A 70 -18.42 6.66 -12.14
N GLU A 71 -17.11 6.45 -12.32
CA GLU A 71 -16.53 5.13 -12.52
C GLU A 71 -16.68 4.25 -11.27
N MET A 72 -16.38 4.78 -10.08
CA MET A 72 -16.55 4.08 -8.80
C MET A 72 -17.98 3.57 -8.62
N PHE A 73 -18.98 4.46 -8.67
CA PHE A 73 -20.39 4.08 -8.47
C PHE A 73 -20.99 3.26 -9.62
N SER A 74 -20.42 3.30 -10.83
CA SER A 74 -20.93 2.48 -11.94
C SER A 74 -20.44 1.04 -11.90
N THR A 75 -19.34 0.78 -11.22
CA THR A 75 -18.60 -0.48 -11.35
C THR A 75 -18.71 -1.36 -10.10
N PHE A 76 -19.04 -0.80 -8.93
CA PHE A 76 -18.94 -1.49 -7.65
C PHE A 76 -20.24 -1.44 -6.85
N PRO A 77 -20.98 -2.57 -6.78
CA PRO A 77 -22.24 -2.69 -6.03
C PRO A 77 -22.12 -2.43 -4.52
N GLU A 78 -20.95 -2.66 -3.93
CA GLU A 78 -20.66 -2.50 -2.50
C GLU A 78 -20.87 -1.05 -2.03
N PHE A 79 -20.58 -0.09 -2.91
CA PHE A 79 -20.84 1.35 -2.67
C PHE A 79 -22.25 1.80 -3.11
N MET A 80 -23.07 0.87 -3.62
CA MET A 80 -24.43 1.13 -4.11
C MET A 80 -25.51 0.57 -3.17
N ALA A 81 -25.14 -0.27 -2.20
CA ALA A 81 -26.06 -1.18 -1.51
C ALA A 81 -26.96 -0.55 -0.42
N HIS A 82 -26.83 0.75 -0.11
CA HIS A 82 -27.71 1.41 0.87
C HIS A 82 -28.69 2.47 0.36
N ASN A 83 -28.68 2.80 -0.94
CA ASN A 83 -29.52 3.91 -1.39
C ASN A 83 -30.77 3.40 -2.09
N SER A 84 -31.88 3.45 -1.35
CA SER A 84 -33.28 3.51 -1.80
C SER A 84 -33.57 4.60 -2.86
N CYS A 85 -32.56 5.30 -3.37
CA CYS A 85 -32.66 6.10 -4.58
C CYS A 85 -32.71 5.18 -5.81
N HIS A 86 -33.87 4.56 -6.03
CA HIS A 86 -34.26 3.89 -7.28
C HIS A 86 -34.24 4.83 -8.52
N PHE A 87 -33.68 6.04 -8.41
CA PHE A 87 -33.69 7.07 -9.43
C PHE A 87 -32.39 7.87 -9.52
N CYS A 88 -31.21 7.25 -9.50
CA CYS A 88 -30.03 7.88 -10.11
C CYS A 88 -29.01 6.82 -10.51
N ARG A 89 -29.03 6.41 -11.78
CA ARG A 89 -27.78 5.96 -12.42
C ARG A 89 -26.71 7.01 -12.14
N PRO A 90 -25.45 6.64 -11.89
CA PRO A 90 -24.40 7.62 -11.67
C PRO A 90 -24.40 8.59 -12.87
N SER A 91 -24.74 9.84 -12.57
CA SER A 91 -25.09 10.88 -13.53
C SER A 91 -24.03 11.98 -13.51
N VAL A 92 -24.29 13.11 -14.16
CA VAL A 92 -23.44 14.33 -14.07
C VAL A 92 -23.32 14.85 -12.61
N ASN A 93 -24.15 14.35 -11.68
CA ASN A 93 -24.26 14.79 -10.29
C ASN A 93 -23.62 13.84 -9.25
N THR A 94 -22.63 13.01 -9.63
CA THR A 94 -21.95 12.05 -8.71
C THR A 94 -21.41 12.64 -7.42
N LEU A 95 -20.96 13.90 -7.43
CA LEU A 95 -20.52 14.58 -6.20
C LEU A 95 -21.66 14.94 -5.23
N GLU A 96 -22.88 15.16 -5.73
CA GLU A 96 -24.04 15.36 -4.86
C GLU A 96 -24.54 14.02 -4.33
N TYR A 97 -24.45 12.95 -5.13
CA TYR A 97 -24.71 11.58 -4.67
C TYR A 97 -23.79 11.19 -3.50
N LEU A 98 -22.49 11.45 -3.62
CA LEU A 98 -21.52 11.25 -2.53
C LEU A 98 -21.92 12.00 -1.24
N LYS A 99 -22.36 13.25 -1.35
CA LYS A 99 -22.82 14.03 -0.19
C LYS A 99 -24.12 13.48 0.39
N GLY A 100 -25.04 13.00 -0.45
CA GLY A 100 -26.28 12.35 -0.02
C GLY A 100 -25.96 11.12 0.82
N THR A 101 -25.14 10.22 0.27
CA THR A 101 -24.68 9.00 0.94
C THR A 101 -24.01 9.30 2.29
N SER A 102 -23.08 10.25 2.32
CA SER A 102 -22.42 10.69 3.56
C SER A 102 -23.41 11.20 4.62
N ARG A 103 -24.47 11.91 4.21
CA ARG A 103 -25.49 12.41 5.14
C ARG A 103 -26.40 11.30 5.66
N GLU A 104 -26.78 10.36 4.79
CA GLU A 104 -27.57 9.18 5.15
C GLU A 104 -26.81 8.36 6.21
N ASN A 105 -25.54 8.04 5.95
CA ASN A 105 -24.66 7.34 6.91
C ASN A 105 -24.54 8.08 8.26
N ILE A 106 -24.52 9.42 8.26
CA ILE A 106 -24.49 10.21 9.50
C ILE A 106 -25.83 10.16 10.25
N VAL A 107 -26.96 10.12 9.54
CA VAL A 107 -28.29 10.01 10.16
C VAL A 107 -28.43 8.66 10.82
N GLU A 108 -28.12 7.58 10.11
CA GLU A 108 -28.15 6.21 10.64
C GLU A 108 -27.28 6.09 11.89
N LEU A 109 -26.05 6.60 11.83
CA LEU A 109 -25.14 6.59 12.97
C LEU A 109 -25.65 7.42 14.15
N ARG A 110 -26.35 8.54 13.92
CA ARG A 110 -26.98 9.32 15.00
C ARG A 110 -28.16 8.59 15.62
N ASP A 111 -28.96 7.93 14.81
CA ASP A 111 -30.12 7.17 15.28
C ASP A 111 -29.66 5.99 16.15
N GLU A 112 -28.59 5.33 15.76
CA GLU A 112 -27.95 4.24 16.52
C GLU A 112 -27.30 4.73 17.82
N VAL A 113 -26.60 5.87 17.77
CA VAL A 113 -25.99 6.47 18.97
C VAL A 113 -27.07 7.04 19.90
N GLY A 114 -28.15 7.62 19.40
CA GLY A 114 -29.16 8.28 20.23
C GLY A 114 -28.62 9.48 21.02
N PRO A 115 -29.29 9.90 22.11
CA PRO A 115 -28.90 11.09 22.87
C PRO A 115 -27.51 10.96 23.50
N LEU A 116 -26.72 12.03 23.42
CA LEU A 116 -25.40 12.11 24.04
C LEU A 116 -25.50 12.60 25.50
N SER A 117 -24.67 12.04 26.36
CA SER A 117 -24.38 12.59 27.69
C SER A 117 -23.42 13.78 27.59
N GLU A 118 -23.32 14.60 28.64
CA GLU A 118 -22.40 15.74 28.67
C GLU A 118 -20.93 15.33 28.42
N GLN A 119 -20.51 14.19 28.96
CA GLN A 119 -19.14 13.67 28.73
C GLN A 119 -18.92 13.28 27.27
N GLU A 120 -19.93 12.70 26.61
CA GLU A 120 -19.85 12.32 25.20
C GLU A 120 -19.92 13.54 24.28
N GLU A 121 -20.71 14.56 24.62
CA GLU A 121 -20.70 15.83 23.91
C GLU A 121 -19.32 16.50 23.98
N ASN A 122 -18.68 16.46 25.16
CA ASN A 122 -17.33 16.97 25.34
C ASN A 122 -16.30 16.18 24.53
N LEU A 123 -16.44 14.85 24.46
CA LEU A 123 -15.62 14.00 23.59
C LEU A 123 -15.81 14.34 22.12
N CYS A 124 -17.05 14.45 21.65
CA CYS A 124 -17.32 14.84 20.28
C CYS A 124 -16.71 16.20 19.94
N ARG A 125 -16.84 17.18 20.85
CA ARG A 125 -16.23 18.50 20.67
C ARG A 125 -14.71 18.42 20.58
N ALA A 126 -14.07 17.60 21.42
CA ALA A 126 -12.62 17.41 21.38
C ALA A 126 -12.17 16.82 20.03
N ILE A 127 -12.85 15.77 19.55
CA ILE A 127 -12.55 15.11 18.27
C ILE A 127 -12.76 16.06 17.07
N LEU A 128 -13.81 16.89 17.09
CA LEU A 128 -14.03 17.89 16.03
C LEU A 128 -12.86 18.89 15.90
N HIS A 129 -12.11 19.11 16.97
CA HIS A 129 -10.97 20.02 17.03
C HIS A 129 -9.60 19.33 16.87
N THR A 130 -9.54 18.00 16.69
CA THR A 130 -8.26 17.32 16.44
C THR A 130 -7.70 17.69 15.09
N HIS A 131 -6.37 17.74 15.00
CA HIS A 131 -5.65 18.02 13.76
C HIS A 131 -5.41 16.73 12.99
N ILE A 132 -5.78 16.72 11.70
CA ILE A 132 -5.63 15.56 10.82
C ILE A 132 -4.47 15.80 9.85
N ARG A 133 -3.64 14.77 9.64
CA ARG A 133 -2.72 14.70 8.51
C ARG A 133 -3.03 13.48 7.67
N TYR A 134 -2.94 13.65 6.36
CA TYR A 134 -3.04 12.53 5.44
C TYR A 134 -1.64 12.04 5.11
N ARG A 135 -1.34 10.79 5.43
CA ARG A 135 -0.05 10.14 5.17
C ARG A 135 -0.19 9.15 4.03
N HIS A 136 0.60 9.33 2.98
CA HIS A 136 0.76 8.37 1.91
C HIS A 136 2.17 7.81 1.95
N GLN A 137 2.32 6.50 2.13
CA GLN A 137 3.64 5.87 2.21
C GLN A 137 3.94 5.08 0.94
N THR A 138 5.01 5.45 0.24
CA THR A 138 5.42 4.81 -1.00
C THR A 138 6.91 4.98 -1.23
N ASN A 139 7.59 3.97 -1.78
CA ASN A 139 8.98 4.09 -2.18
C ASN A 139 9.16 4.65 -3.60
N ASN A 140 8.12 5.26 -4.18
CA ASN A 140 8.25 5.98 -5.43
C ASN A 140 9.19 7.18 -5.30
N ALA A 141 10.18 7.25 -6.19
CA ALA A 141 11.07 8.39 -6.27
C ALA A 141 10.29 9.65 -6.68
N LEU A 142 10.63 10.79 -6.07
CA LEU A 142 10.21 12.08 -6.59
C LEU A 142 10.89 12.30 -7.95
N ASP A 143 10.19 12.93 -8.88
CA ASP A 143 10.81 13.33 -10.13
C ASP A 143 11.91 14.39 -9.90
N SER A 144 12.64 14.76 -10.96
CA SER A 144 13.73 15.74 -10.87
C SER A 144 13.29 17.14 -10.42
N GLN A 145 11.98 17.37 -10.26
CA GLN A 145 11.37 18.62 -9.79
C GLN A 145 10.76 18.45 -8.39
N GLY A 146 11.00 17.32 -7.70
CA GLY A 146 10.47 17.06 -6.36
C GLY A 146 9.01 16.63 -6.34
N ARG A 147 8.43 16.19 -7.48
CA ARG A 147 7.00 15.85 -7.58
C ARG A 147 6.79 14.35 -7.50
N LEU A 148 5.78 13.95 -6.73
CA LEU A 148 5.30 12.57 -6.70
C LEU A 148 4.22 12.40 -7.77
N ASN A 149 4.51 11.63 -8.82
CA ASN A 149 3.56 11.31 -9.87
C ASN A 149 3.00 9.90 -9.64
N LEU A 150 1.74 9.81 -9.20
CA LEU A 150 1.03 8.55 -9.05
C LEU A 150 0.20 8.31 -10.31
N TYR A 151 0.58 7.35 -11.15
CA TYR A 151 -0.15 7.03 -12.41
C TYR A 151 -1.30 6.07 -12.14
N SER A 152 -2.51 6.40 -12.61
CA SER A 152 -3.63 5.45 -12.49
C SER A 152 -3.41 4.20 -13.31
N HIS A 153 -4.04 3.10 -12.94
CA HIS A 153 -3.93 1.83 -13.67
C HIS A 153 -4.28 1.97 -15.15
N SER A 154 -5.38 2.68 -15.45
CA SER A 154 -5.80 2.99 -16.82
C SER A 154 -4.73 3.79 -17.58
N MET A 155 -4.04 4.70 -16.89
CA MET A 155 -2.93 5.45 -17.46
C MET A 155 -1.67 4.58 -17.63
N LEU A 156 -1.33 3.71 -16.68
CA LEU A 156 -0.24 2.74 -16.78
C LEU A 156 -0.44 1.82 -17.99
N LYS A 157 -1.64 1.24 -18.15
CA LYS A 157 -2.03 0.44 -19.31
C LYS A 157 -1.92 1.21 -20.62
N ARG A 158 -2.52 2.41 -20.69
CA ARG A 158 -2.50 3.23 -21.90
C ARG A 158 -1.08 3.64 -22.29
N LEU A 159 -0.25 3.99 -21.31
CA LEU A 159 1.14 4.39 -21.53
C LEU A 159 2.09 3.19 -21.64
N LYS A 160 1.56 1.95 -21.53
CA LYS A 160 2.34 0.71 -21.54
C LYS A 160 3.49 0.73 -20.53
N ILE A 161 3.28 1.38 -19.39
CA ILE A 161 4.24 1.40 -18.29
C ILE A 161 4.14 0.04 -17.60
N PRO A 162 5.22 -0.75 -17.52
CA PRO A 162 5.20 -2.03 -16.82
C PRO A 162 4.88 -1.83 -15.33
N PHE A 163 3.96 -2.63 -14.79
CA PHE A 163 3.65 -2.69 -13.36
C PHE A 163 3.54 -4.16 -12.93
N ILE A 164 3.86 -4.45 -11.66
CA ILE A 164 3.86 -5.82 -11.12
C ILE A 164 2.40 -6.29 -11.05
N SER A 165 1.99 -7.23 -11.91
CA SER A 165 0.63 -7.77 -11.97
C SER A 165 0.41 -8.99 -11.06
N ASP A 166 1.46 -9.58 -10.52
CA ASP A 166 1.40 -11.00 -10.11
C ASP A 166 0.94 -11.22 -8.67
N ARG A 167 0.89 -10.17 -7.83
CA ARG A 167 0.09 -10.18 -6.58
C ARG A 167 -1.31 -9.61 -6.78
N LEU A 168 -1.61 -9.20 -8.01
CA LEU A 168 -2.72 -8.33 -8.36
C LEU A 168 -3.81 -9.04 -9.17
N LYS A 169 -3.92 -10.38 -9.21
CA LYS A 169 -5.05 -10.99 -9.95
C LYS A 169 -6.36 -10.93 -9.16
N GLU A 170 -6.30 -11.13 -7.85
CA GLU A 170 -7.42 -10.93 -6.91
C GLU A 170 -7.58 -9.41 -6.69
N ASP A 171 -6.53 -8.78 -6.15
CA ASP A 171 -6.38 -7.33 -6.02
C ASP A 171 -6.70 -6.50 -7.30
N ALA A 172 -6.44 -6.92 -8.56
CA ALA A 172 -6.84 -6.09 -9.72
C ALA A 172 -8.35 -6.11 -9.95
N ASN A 173 -9.06 -7.14 -9.47
CA ASN A 173 -10.52 -7.13 -9.42
C ASN A 173 -11.01 -6.33 -8.21
N ASP A 174 -10.23 -6.27 -7.12
CA ASP A 174 -10.63 -5.66 -5.84
C ASP A 174 -10.07 -4.23 -5.59
N PHE A 175 -9.11 -3.75 -6.40
CA PHE A 175 -8.63 -2.36 -6.36
C PHE A 175 -9.63 -1.47 -7.09
N ASN A 176 -10.72 -1.25 -6.38
CA ASN A 176 -11.95 -0.55 -6.73
C ASN A 176 -11.77 0.99 -6.76
N HIS A 177 -10.53 1.45 -6.62
CA HIS A 177 -10.11 2.84 -6.41
C HIS A 177 -8.97 3.27 -7.35
N ARG A 178 -8.97 2.77 -8.59
CA ARG A 178 -7.87 2.92 -9.57
C ARG A 178 -7.45 4.36 -9.88
N ASP A 179 -8.35 5.31 -9.63
CA ASP A 179 -8.17 6.74 -9.82
C ASP A 179 -8.22 7.53 -8.49
N PHE A 180 -8.03 6.90 -7.33
CA PHE A 180 -7.81 7.58 -6.05
C PHE A 180 -6.35 7.43 -5.59
N VAL A 181 -5.95 8.30 -4.67
CA VAL A 181 -4.75 8.14 -3.84
C VAL A 181 -5.26 7.93 -2.42
N SER A 182 -4.93 6.79 -1.83
CA SER A 182 -5.26 6.45 -0.44
C SER A 182 -4.20 7.01 0.50
N PHE A 183 -4.68 7.51 1.63
CA PHE A 183 -3.89 8.06 2.72
C PHE A 183 -4.37 7.46 4.04
N ALA A 184 -3.44 7.12 4.92
CA ALA A 184 -3.75 6.98 6.34
C ALA A 184 -4.15 8.34 6.91
N MET A 185 -5.23 8.39 7.68
CA MET A 185 -5.60 9.55 8.49
C MET A 185 -4.89 9.48 9.84
N GLU A 186 -3.95 10.39 10.06
CA GLU A 186 -3.16 10.46 11.28
C GLU A 186 -3.62 11.63 12.13
N PHE A 187 -3.98 11.36 13.38
CA PHE A 187 -4.33 12.38 14.37
C PHE A 187 -3.07 12.81 15.11
N SER A 188 -2.64 14.05 14.89
CA SER A 188 -1.50 14.62 15.62
C SER A 188 -1.44 16.13 15.48
N LYS A 189 -1.13 16.81 16.59
CA LYS A 189 -0.76 18.24 16.56
C LYS A 189 0.47 18.50 15.68
N PRO A 190 0.58 19.68 15.03
CA PRO A 190 1.78 20.13 14.32
C PRO A 190 3.04 19.95 15.16
N PRO A 191 4.19 19.51 14.60
CA PRO A 191 5.38 19.27 15.41
C PRO A 191 5.93 20.63 15.86
N GLY A 192 5.82 20.93 17.16
CA GLY A 192 6.83 21.74 17.83
C GLY A 192 8.11 20.90 17.93
N ASN A 193 9.27 21.54 17.77
CA ASN A 193 10.58 20.88 17.69
C ASN A 193 10.71 19.70 18.68
N ASN A 194 10.95 18.53 18.12
CA ASN A 194 11.14 17.20 18.74
C ASN A 194 9.88 16.37 19.03
N ARG A 195 9.57 15.54 18.02
CA ARG A 195 8.97 14.20 18.08
C ARG A 195 7.60 14.09 18.75
N LEU A 196 6.59 13.78 17.93
CA LEU A 196 5.55 12.80 18.24
C LEU A 196 5.13 12.21 16.89
N ILE A 197 5.76 11.10 16.51
CA ILE A 197 5.33 10.31 15.35
C ILE A 197 4.00 9.67 15.79
N ALA A 198 2.90 9.95 15.10
CA ALA A 198 1.58 9.44 15.50
C ALA A 198 1.48 7.93 15.22
N ASN A 199 1.88 7.51 14.02
CA ASN A 199 2.23 6.14 13.65
C ASN A 199 3.34 6.17 12.56
N THR A 200 4.33 5.30 12.65
CA THR A 200 5.25 4.87 11.59
C THR A 200 4.74 3.70 10.73
N THR A 201 3.60 3.09 11.06
CA THR A 201 2.98 1.99 10.31
C THR A 201 1.46 2.09 10.23
N HIS A 202 0.87 1.77 9.07
CA HIS A 202 -0.56 1.61 8.84
C HIS A 202 -0.82 0.52 7.79
N ASN A 203 -1.76 -0.38 8.06
CA ASN A 203 -1.76 -1.68 7.38
C ASN A 203 -2.42 -1.67 6.00
N GLY A 204 -3.43 -0.81 5.79
CA GLY A 204 -4.14 -0.73 4.50
C GLY A 204 -3.52 0.23 3.46
N THR A 205 -2.62 1.15 3.87
CA THR A 205 -2.15 2.23 2.99
C THR A 205 -0.62 2.39 2.87
N ASP A 206 0.17 1.52 3.51
CA ASP A 206 1.63 1.59 3.46
C ASP A 206 2.24 0.75 2.32
N PHE A 207 2.61 1.42 1.23
CA PHE A 207 3.22 0.81 0.03
C PHE A 207 4.72 1.14 -0.10
N GLY A 208 5.39 1.33 1.03
CA GLY A 208 6.80 1.67 1.09
C GLY A 208 7.24 2.15 2.47
N ALA A 209 8.42 2.76 2.52
CA ALA A 209 9.08 3.27 3.71
C ALA A 209 9.18 4.80 3.76
N ILE A 210 8.99 5.47 2.62
CA ILE A 210 9.02 6.93 2.52
C ILE A 210 7.59 7.44 2.65
N ALA A 211 7.37 8.32 3.63
CA ALA A 211 6.06 8.90 3.86
C ALA A 211 5.96 10.32 3.31
N TYR A 212 4.81 10.60 2.71
CA TYR A 212 4.44 11.90 2.18
C TYR A 212 3.22 12.39 2.95
N LEU A 213 3.37 13.55 3.59
CA LEU A 213 2.29 14.17 4.34
C LEU A 213 1.65 15.29 3.55
N ILE A 214 0.32 15.37 3.63
CA ILE A 214 -0.44 16.56 3.28
C ILE A 214 -1.38 16.93 4.43
N ASP A 215 -1.68 18.22 4.51
CA ASP A 215 -2.56 18.79 5.54
C ASP A 215 -4.05 18.58 5.20
N GLU A 216 -4.92 18.58 6.22
CA GLU A 216 -6.36 18.41 6.02
C GLU A 216 -6.99 19.50 5.13
N HIS A 217 -6.39 20.69 5.10
CA HIS A 217 -6.81 21.80 4.24
C HIS A 217 -6.19 21.76 2.84
N HIS A 218 -5.48 20.69 2.46
CA HIS A 218 -4.93 20.55 1.13
C HIS A 218 -6.05 20.65 0.06
N PRO A 219 -5.92 21.49 -0.98
CA PRO A 219 -7.01 21.71 -1.94
C PRO A 219 -7.49 20.43 -2.66
N GLY A 220 -6.62 19.42 -2.76
CA GLY A 220 -6.98 18.11 -3.30
C GLY A 220 -7.95 17.33 -2.42
N ALA A 221 -7.90 17.50 -1.10
CA ALA A 221 -8.73 16.77 -0.16
C ALA A 221 -10.21 17.18 -0.22
N ARG A 222 -10.52 18.34 -0.81
CA ARG A 222 -11.89 18.87 -0.94
C ARG A 222 -12.88 17.90 -1.60
N TYR A 223 -12.39 17.06 -2.51
CA TYR A 223 -13.19 16.09 -3.24
C TYR A 223 -12.93 14.66 -2.80
N GLY A 224 -12.24 14.45 -1.68
CA GLY A 224 -12.00 13.12 -1.13
C GLY A 224 -13.18 12.57 -0.33
N TYR A 225 -12.99 11.38 0.22
CA TYR A 225 -13.88 10.78 1.21
C TYR A 225 -13.05 9.98 2.23
N MET A 226 -13.60 9.81 3.43
CA MET A 226 -13.07 8.98 4.50
C MET A 226 -13.84 7.66 4.56
N THR A 227 -13.13 6.57 4.83
CA THR A 227 -13.69 5.35 5.44
C THR A 227 -13.19 5.26 6.88
N LEU A 228 -14.03 4.77 7.80
CA LEU A 228 -13.61 4.63 9.20
C LEU A 228 -12.51 3.58 9.34
N THR A 229 -12.59 2.49 8.58
CA THR A 229 -11.67 1.35 8.57
C THR A 229 -11.03 1.21 7.19
N ASP A 230 -10.40 0.05 6.93
CA ASP A 230 -9.94 -0.32 5.59
C ASP A 230 -11.07 -0.17 4.58
N HIS A 231 -10.76 0.35 3.39
CA HIS A 231 -11.75 0.59 2.35
C HIS A 231 -12.33 -0.69 1.73
N LEU A 232 -11.75 -1.85 2.04
CA LEU A 232 -12.24 -3.17 1.64
C LEU A 232 -12.93 -3.95 2.76
N ASP A 233 -12.85 -3.47 4.00
CA ASP A 233 -13.33 -4.20 5.18
C ASP A 233 -14.00 -3.25 6.18
N SER A 234 -15.25 -3.55 6.52
CA SER A 234 -16.02 -2.82 7.52
C SER A 234 -15.60 -3.16 8.96
N ALA A 235 -14.72 -4.14 9.18
CA ALA A 235 -14.17 -4.49 10.48
C ALA A 235 -13.01 -3.58 10.91
N LEU A 236 -12.86 -3.39 12.22
CA LEU A 236 -11.68 -2.67 12.73
C LEU A 236 -10.42 -3.52 12.54
N PRO A 237 -9.23 -2.91 12.39
CA PRO A 237 -8.00 -3.66 12.13
C PRO A 237 -7.61 -4.55 13.32
N LEU A 238 -7.21 -5.80 13.04
CA LEU A 238 -6.78 -6.76 14.06
C LEU A 238 -5.64 -6.21 14.93
N SER A 239 -5.63 -6.60 16.20
CA SER A 239 -4.66 -6.14 17.21
C SER A 239 -3.18 -6.24 16.80
N ARG A 240 -2.79 -7.32 16.09
CA ARG A 240 -1.41 -7.58 15.64
C ARG A 240 -0.86 -6.57 14.63
N TYR A 241 -1.73 -5.76 14.05
CA TYR A 241 -1.42 -4.83 12.98
C TYR A 241 -1.12 -3.41 13.51
N HIS A 242 -1.42 -3.13 14.77
CA HIS A 242 -1.21 -1.78 15.34
C HIS A 242 0.23 -1.55 15.79
N GLU A 243 0.73 -0.33 15.65
CA GLU A 243 2.07 0.03 16.12
C GLU A 243 2.16 0.14 17.64
N HIS A 244 1.14 0.74 18.24
CA HIS A 244 1.03 0.96 19.69
C HIS A 244 0.60 -0.32 20.41
N GLN A 245 1.44 -1.36 20.33
CA GLN A 245 1.19 -2.65 20.98
C GLN A 245 1.03 -2.51 22.50
N GLU A 246 1.60 -1.47 23.12
CA GLU A 246 1.39 -1.18 24.53
C GLU A 246 -0.09 -0.92 24.88
N MET A 247 -0.85 -0.28 24.00
CA MET A 247 -2.30 -0.08 24.19
C MET A 247 -3.04 -1.42 24.15
N VAL A 248 -2.59 -2.35 23.31
CA VAL A 248 -3.15 -3.71 23.23
C VAL A 248 -2.91 -4.46 24.55
N TYR A 249 -1.72 -4.34 25.13
CA TYR A 249 -1.40 -4.97 26.41
C TYR A 249 -2.14 -4.35 27.59
N CYS A 250 -2.31 -3.02 27.59
CA CYS A 250 -3.03 -2.30 28.65
C CYS A 250 -4.55 -2.54 28.62
N PHE A 251 -5.12 -2.80 27.44
CA PHE A 251 -6.57 -2.94 27.24
C PHE A 251 -6.90 -4.23 26.48
N PRO A 252 -6.67 -5.41 27.08
CA PRO A 252 -6.80 -6.69 26.40
C PRO A 252 -8.25 -7.04 26.03
N ILE A 253 -9.24 -6.51 26.77
CA ILE A 253 -10.65 -6.71 26.42
C ILE A 253 -10.95 -5.88 25.17
N CYS A 254 -10.65 -4.57 25.18
CA CYS A 254 -10.78 -3.71 24.00
C CYS A 254 -10.05 -4.29 22.79
N ALA A 255 -8.88 -4.91 23.00
CA ALA A 255 -8.12 -5.53 21.94
C ALA A 255 -8.86 -6.64 21.19
N LEU A 256 -9.69 -7.43 21.87
CA LEU A 256 -10.54 -8.48 21.31
C LEU A 256 -11.82 -7.95 20.66
N GLU A 257 -12.30 -6.79 21.11
CA GLU A 257 -13.51 -6.15 20.59
C GLU A 257 -13.30 -5.44 19.25
N ARG A 258 -12.04 -5.32 18.81
CA ARG A 258 -11.70 -4.69 17.53
C ARG A 258 -11.88 -5.62 16.33
N ASP A 259 -12.03 -6.92 16.53
CA ASP A 259 -12.33 -7.81 15.39
C ASP A 259 -13.84 -7.75 15.02
N ARG A 260 -14.56 -6.71 15.48
CA ARG A 260 -16.00 -6.49 15.22
C ARG A 260 -16.20 -5.68 13.95
N ALA A 261 -17.20 -6.08 13.16
CA ALA A 261 -17.74 -5.26 12.09
C ALA A 261 -18.37 -3.98 12.65
N MET A 262 -18.13 -2.84 11.98
CA MET A 262 -18.71 -1.55 12.36
C MET A 262 -20.15 -1.37 11.87
N CYS A 263 -20.62 -2.19 10.94
CA CYS A 263 -21.99 -2.24 10.44
C CYS A 263 -22.58 -3.66 10.64
N GLU A 264 -23.87 -3.74 11.00
CA GLU A 264 -24.58 -5.03 11.14
C GLU A 264 -24.99 -5.64 9.79
N VAL A 265 -24.97 -4.83 8.73
CA VAL A 265 -25.22 -5.27 7.35
C VAL A 265 -23.89 -5.74 6.77
N ASP A 266 -23.95 -6.88 6.06
CA ASP A 266 -22.88 -7.61 5.37
C ASP A 266 -21.47 -6.99 5.42
N GLU A 267 -20.45 -7.79 5.77
CA GLU A 267 -19.03 -7.38 5.93
C GLU A 267 -18.46 -6.55 4.74
N GLN A 268 -19.14 -6.57 3.59
CA GLN A 268 -18.79 -5.90 2.34
C GLN A 268 -19.32 -4.46 2.18
N GLU A 269 -20.17 -3.93 3.07
CA GLU A 269 -20.68 -2.56 2.97
C GLU A 269 -19.81 -1.56 3.75
N VAL A 270 -19.16 -0.63 3.05
CA VAL A 270 -18.22 0.34 3.65
C VAL A 270 -18.82 1.74 3.68
N ALA A 271 -19.11 2.25 4.88
CA ALA A 271 -19.60 3.60 5.08
C ALA A 271 -18.55 4.67 4.66
N ILE A 272 -18.97 5.59 3.79
CA ILE A 272 -18.13 6.68 3.28
C ILE A 272 -18.61 8.03 3.80
N TYR A 273 -17.66 8.92 4.10
CA TYR A 273 -17.95 10.26 4.64
C TYR A 273 -17.19 11.35 3.88
N THR A 274 -17.88 12.45 3.55
CA THR A 274 -17.24 13.60 2.90
C THR A 274 -16.34 14.36 3.88
N PRO A 275 -15.45 15.26 3.40
CA PRO A 275 -14.60 16.05 4.28
C PRO A 275 -15.39 16.96 5.24
N ALA A 276 -16.65 17.27 4.90
CA ALA A 276 -17.53 18.07 5.76
C ALA A 276 -18.09 17.25 6.94
N ASP A 277 -18.23 15.93 6.77
CA ASP A 277 -18.92 15.05 7.70
C ASP A 277 -17.96 14.11 8.45
N MET A 278 -16.74 13.91 7.95
CA MET A 278 -15.79 12.90 8.44
C MET A 278 -15.47 13.00 9.95
N LYS A 279 -15.25 14.21 10.49
CA LYS A 279 -14.97 14.38 11.94
C LYS A 279 -16.20 14.10 12.79
N GLN A 280 -17.40 14.38 12.26
CA GLN A 280 -18.63 14.03 12.95
C GLN A 280 -18.84 12.51 12.97
N ALA A 281 -18.64 11.84 11.84
CA ALA A 281 -18.68 10.38 11.75
C ALA A 281 -17.72 9.73 12.74
N LEU A 282 -16.46 10.18 12.75
CA LEU A 282 -15.44 9.71 13.69
C LEU A 282 -15.87 9.91 15.15
N SER A 283 -16.43 11.07 15.48
CA SER A 283 -16.87 11.37 16.85
C SER A 283 -18.00 10.45 17.33
N LEU A 284 -19.03 10.26 16.50
CA LEU A 284 -20.17 9.42 16.84
C LEU A 284 -19.78 7.94 16.89
N SER A 285 -18.93 7.50 15.95
CA SER A 285 -18.40 6.13 15.94
C SER A 285 -17.54 5.83 17.17
N THR A 286 -16.76 6.82 17.64
CA THR A 286 -15.99 6.68 18.89
C THR A 286 -16.92 6.52 20.09
N VAL A 287 -17.99 7.33 20.18
CA VAL A 287 -18.99 7.20 21.25
C VAL A 287 -19.66 5.82 21.20
N LEU A 288 -20.09 5.39 20.02
CA LEU A 288 -20.73 4.10 19.83
C LEU A 288 -19.81 2.95 20.26
N PHE A 289 -18.53 2.98 19.85
CA PHE A 289 -17.53 2.01 20.26
C PHE A 289 -17.37 1.97 21.79
N LEU A 290 -17.21 3.14 22.44
CA LEU A 290 -17.07 3.21 23.89
C LEU A 290 -18.30 2.69 24.63
N ARG A 291 -19.51 2.96 24.13
CA ARG A 291 -20.74 2.40 24.71
C ARG A 291 -20.76 0.87 24.63
N ARG A 292 -20.40 0.32 23.46
CA ARG A 292 -20.38 -1.12 23.17
C ARG A 292 -19.21 -1.89 23.78
N SER A 293 -18.14 -1.22 24.20
CA SER A 293 -16.99 -1.88 24.79
C SER A 293 -17.33 -2.47 26.17
N ALA A 294 -16.82 -3.65 26.49
CA ALA A 294 -16.85 -4.22 27.83
C ALA A 294 -15.64 -3.78 28.68
N ASP A 295 -14.63 -3.16 28.05
CA ASP A 295 -13.40 -2.73 28.70
C ASP A 295 -13.60 -1.41 29.46
N THR A 296 -14.01 -1.52 30.73
CA THR A 296 -14.26 -0.35 31.59
C THR A 296 -12.99 0.46 31.83
N ALA A 297 -11.81 -0.19 31.85
CA ALA A 297 -10.54 0.51 32.01
C ALA A 297 -10.25 1.39 30.79
N PHE A 298 -10.48 0.87 29.59
CA PHE A 298 -10.37 1.62 28.35
C PHE A 298 -11.38 2.78 28.28
N LYS A 299 -12.64 2.57 28.68
CA LYS A 299 -13.63 3.67 28.72
C LYS A 299 -13.18 4.81 29.62
N ASN A 300 -12.76 4.49 30.84
CA ASN A 300 -12.28 5.49 31.80
C ASN A 300 -11.05 6.23 31.25
N PHE A 301 -10.13 5.51 30.61
CA PHE A 301 -8.98 6.11 29.95
C PHE A 301 -9.40 7.07 28.84
N ALA A 302 -10.37 6.68 27.99
CA ALA A 302 -10.85 7.51 26.90
C ALA A 302 -11.53 8.80 27.36
N TYR A 303 -12.37 8.74 28.40
CA TYR A 303 -12.98 9.95 28.96
C TYR A 303 -11.98 10.83 29.73
N ALA A 304 -10.95 10.23 30.37
CA ALA A 304 -9.89 11.00 31.00
C ALA A 304 -8.99 11.71 29.97
N ALA A 305 -8.81 11.11 28.79
CA ALA A 305 -8.02 11.67 27.68
C ALA A 305 -8.55 13.00 27.15
N LEU A 306 -9.78 13.41 27.48
CA LEU A 306 -10.33 14.73 27.14
C LEU A 306 -9.47 15.89 27.66
N ALA A 307 -8.79 15.69 28.79
CA ALA A 307 -7.89 16.68 29.36
C ALA A 307 -6.51 16.72 28.66
N ASN A 308 -6.19 15.73 27.82
CA ASN A 308 -4.89 15.58 27.16
C ASN A 308 -5.05 15.22 25.68
N SER A 309 -4.84 16.22 24.81
CA SER A 309 -4.95 16.03 23.35
C SER A 309 -4.06 14.92 22.79
N ILE A 310 -2.91 14.62 23.43
CA ILE A 310 -2.00 13.57 22.94
C ILE A 310 -2.61 12.18 23.17
N GLU A 311 -3.26 11.96 24.31
CA GLU A 311 -3.90 10.67 24.59
C GLU A 311 -5.15 10.47 23.73
N LEU A 312 -5.89 11.55 23.44
CA LEU A 312 -7.00 11.49 22.48
C LEU A 312 -6.50 11.12 21.07
N ASP A 313 -5.43 11.75 20.60
CA ASP A 313 -4.80 11.41 19.31
C ASP A 313 -4.38 9.92 19.28
N ARG A 314 -3.79 9.41 20.37
CA ARG A 314 -3.42 7.97 20.49
C ARG A 314 -4.63 7.05 20.41
N ILE A 315 -5.75 7.39 21.06
CA ILE A 315 -6.99 6.60 20.98
C ILE A 315 -7.53 6.57 19.56
N LEU A 316 -7.60 7.71 18.88
CA LEU A 316 -8.14 7.78 17.52
C LEU A 316 -7.27 7.01 16.51
N ASN A 317 -5.95 7.11 16.64
CA ASN A 317 -5.00 6.34 15.84
C ASN A 317 -5.06 4.83 16.13
N PHE A 318 -5.46 4.43 17.34
CA PHE A 318 -5.52 3.03 17.79
C PHE A 318 -6.83 2.31 17.43
N LEU A 319 -7.96 3.03 17.41
CA LEU A 319 -9.26 2.41 17.21
C LEU A 319 -9.52 2.05 15.74
N PHE A 320 -9.43 3.05 14.85
CA PHE A 320 -10.06 2.96 13.54
C PHE A 320 -9.07 2.74 12.39
N GLN A 321 -7.83 3.26 12.49
CA GLN A 321 -6.89 3.35 11.34
C GLN A 321 -7.60 3.84 10.06
N SER A 322 -8.29 4.98 10.17
CA SER A 322 -9.13 5.50 9.10
C SER A 322 -8.34 5.84 7.84
N GLU A 323 -8.94 5.58 6.69
CA GLU A 323 -8.37 5.92 5.39
C GLU A 323 -9.07 7.14 4.79
N PHE A 324 -8.29 7.93 4.04
CA PHE A 324 -8.79 9.03 3.26
C PHE A 324 -8.37 8.89 1.81
N HIS A 325 -9.34 8.99 0.90
CA HIS A 325 -9.13 8.77 -0.52
C HIS A 325 -9.34 10.06 -1.28
N ILE A 326 -8.32 10.51 -2.01
CA ILE A 326 -8.39 11.71 -2.83
C ILE A 326 -8.45 11.31 -4.30
N PRO A 327 -9.44 11.78 -5.08
CA PRO A 327 -9.42 11.60 -6.53
C PRO A 327 -8.10 12.08 -7.10
N ARG A 328 -7.46 11.23 -7.90
CA ARG A 328 -6.13 11.43 -8.44
C ARG A 328 -6.15 12.59 -9.43
N MET A 329 -5.80 13.76 -8.90
CA MET A 329 -5.73 15.01 -9.65
C MET A 329 -4.26 15.31 -9.98
N VAL A 330 -4.04 15.82 -11.19
CA VAL A 330 -2.74 16.13 -11.80
C VAL A 330 -1.77 16.81 -10.80
N SER A 331 -0.63 16.14 -10.54
CA SER A 331 0.65 16.64 -10.00
C SER A 331 0.60 17.81 -9.01
N THR A 332 0.82 17.55 -7.71
CA THR A 332 1.10 18.58 -6.71
C THR A 332 2.60 18.63 -6.37
N ASP A 333 3.13 19.83 -6.20
CA ASP A 333 4.49 20.17 -5.75
C ASP A 333 4.58 20.34 -4.23
N ARG A 334 3.46 20.14 -3.51
CA ARG A 334 3.34 20.41 -2.06
C ARG A 334 3.49 19.18 -1.17
N TYR A 335 4.07 18.10 -1.67
CA TYR A 335 4.38 16.97 -0.80
C TYR A 335 5.54 17.34 0.12
N GLN A 336 5.27 17.40 1.41
CA GLN A 336 6.34 17.46 2.39
C GLN A 336 6.85 16.03 2.60
N LYS A 337 8.08 15.78 2.16
CA LYS A 337 8.73 14.47 2.33
C LYS A 337 9.16 14.33 3.78
N TYR A 338 8.65 13.32 4.46
CA TYR A 338 9.06 12.97 5.81
C TYR A 338 9.60 11.56 5.84
N ARG A 339 10.73 11.40 6.53
CA ARG A 339 11.24 10.07 6.90
C ARG A 339 11.01 9.89 8.38
N PHE A 340 9.99 9.12 8.73
CA PHE A 340 9.65 8.87 10.13
C PHE A 340 10.59 7.88 10.81
N ARG A 341 11.11 6.91 10.06
CA ARG A 341 12.08 5.91 10.56
C ARG A 341 13.00 5.38 9.46
N LEU A 342 14.02 4.64 9.88
CA LEU A 342 14.74 3.74 8.98
C LEU A 342 13.82 2.53 8.67
N PRO A 343 13.64 2.15 7.40
CA PRO A 343 12.88 0.95 7.09
C PRO A 343 13.54 -0.32 7.60
N ALA A 344 12.72 -1.30 7.93
CA ALA A 344 13.18 -2.67 8.17
C ALA A 344 13.64 -3.31 6.85
N LEU A 345 14.48 -4.35 6.94
CA LEU A 345 15.02 -5.05 5.76
C LEU A 345 13.90 -5.59 4.87
N GLU A 346 12.81 -6.04 5.49
CA GLU A 346 11.59 -6.53 4.86
C GLU A 346 10.93 -5.50 3.96
N GLU A 347 10.87 -4.25 4.42
CA GLU A 347 10.25 -3.16 3.67
C GLU A 347 11.14 -2.72 2.51
N ILE A 348 12.47 -2.73 2.71
CA ILE A 348 13.43 -2.47 1.64
C ILE A 348 13.35 -3.56 0.56
N ALA A 349 13.24 -4.82 0.97
CA ALA A 349 13.13 -5.96 0.07
C ALA A 349 11.81 -5.96 -0.71
N ARG A 350 10.69 -5.63 -0.07
CA ARG A 350 9.37 -5.58 -0.72
C ARG A 350 9.20 -4.38 -1.65
N PHE A 351 9.77 -3.23 -1.27
CA PHE A 351 9.60 -1.98 -1.99
C PHE A 351 10.97 -1.35 -2.27
N PRO A 352 11.78 -1.89 -3.19
CA PRO A 352 13.14 -1.42 -3.36
C PRO A 352 13.22 0.02 -3.84
N HIS A 353 14.00 0.82 -3.13
CA HIS A 353 14.46 2.14 -3.59
C HIS A 353 15.99 2.16 -3.50
N PRO A 354 16.73 2.42 -4.60
CA PRO A 354 18.20 2.32 -4.61
C PRO A 354 18.88 3.10 -3.47
N MET A 355 18.43 4.32 -3.18
CA MET A 355 18.99 5.10 -2.06
C MET A 355 18.76 4.43 -0.70
N LEU A 356 17.62 3.76 -0.48
CA LEU A 356 17.34 3.12 0.82
C LEU A 356 18.18 1.85 0.99
N VAL A 357 18.40 1.11 -0.09
CA VAL A 357 19.31 -0.05 -0.13
C VAL A 357 20.72 0.40 0.24
N ASP A 358 21.24 1.44 -0.42
CA ASP A 358 22.60 1.92 -0.18
C ASP A 358 22.80 2.58 1.19
N GLU A 359 21.77 3.21 1.75
CA GLU A 359 21.83 3.79 3.11
C GLU A 359 21.75 2.74 4.22
N HIS A 360 21.01 1.65 4.02
CA HIS A 360 20.80 0.62 5.04
C HIS A 360 21.94 -0.41 5.08
N ILE A 361 22.63 -0.60 3.96
CA ILE A 361 23.66 -1.61 3.81
C ILE A 361 25.02 -0.97 4.01
N ARG A 362 25.58 -1.19 5.20
CA ARG A 362 26.88 -0.63 5.59
C ARG A 362 28.03 -1.56 5.26
N ASP A 363 27.76 -2.86 5.26
CA ASP A 363 28.76 -3.91 5.06
C ASP A 363 28.16 -5.12 4.34
N LYS A 364 29.04 -6.10 4.08
CA LYS A 364 28.69 -7.36 3.44
C LYS A 364 27.67 -8.18 4.24
N ALA A 365 27.66 -8.06 5.58
CA ALA A 365 26.73 -8.80 6.42
C ALA A 365 25.30 -8.25 6.30
N ASP A 366 25.14 -6.92 6.31
CA ASP A 366 23.86 -6.26 6.04
C ASP A 366 23.37 -6.58 4.62
N ALA A 367 24.28 -6.67 3.64
CA ALA A 367 23.96 -7.07 2.27
C ALA A 367 23.44 -8.52 2.19
N LEU A 368 24.10 -9.46 2.86
CA LEU A 368 23.69 -10.87 2.91
C LEU A 368 22.30 -11.02 3.53
N ARG A 369 22.02 -10.32 4.64
CA ARG A 369 20.68 -10.30 5.26
C ARG A 369 19.62 -9.81 4.28
N LEU A 370 19.89 -8.71 3.57
CA LEU A 370 18.93 -8.17 2.61
C LEU A 370 18.72 -9.10 1.41
N ILE A 371 19.77 -9.79 0.93
CA ILE A 371 19.64 -10.77 -0.16
C ILE A 371 18.62 -11.86 0.20
N ILE A 372 18.67 -12.41 1.41
CA ILE A 372 17.73 -13.47 1.85
C ILE A 372 16.30 -12.94 1.82
N VAL A 373 16.08 -11.79 2.46
CA VAL A 373 14.75 -11.19 2.53
C VAL A 373 14.25 -10.81 1.12
N ALA A 374 15.13 -10.36 0.23
CA ALA A 374 14.82 -10.02 -1.15
C ALA A 374 14.50 -11.26 -2.02
N ILE A 375 15.16 -12.40 -1.80
CA ILE A 375 14.80 -13.68 -2.43
C ILE A 375 13.37 -14.07 -2.05
N HIS A 376 13.03 -13.98 -0.76
CA HIS A 376 11.67 -14.27 -0.28
C HIS A 376 10.63 -13.25 -0.76
N ALA A 377 11.04 -12.01 -1.02
CA ALA A 377 10.20 -10.97 -1.59
C ALA A 377 10.11 -11.02 -3.13
N HIS A 378 10.83 -11.92 -3.79
CA HIS A 378 10.96 -12.00 -5.26
C HIS A 378 11.50 -10.71 -5.91
N ASN A 379 12.48 -10.09 -5.25
CA ASN A 379 13.09 -8.85 -5.70
C ASN A 379 14.45 -9.10 -6.37
N THR A 380 14.39 -9.52 -7.63
CA THR A 380 15.54 -9.80 -8.51
C THR A 380 16.56 -8.66 -8.49
N LYS A 381 16.09 -7.41 -8.66
CA LYS A 381 16.96 -6.26 -8.85
C LYS A 381 17.82 -5.97 -7.63
N THR A 382 17.24 -6.04 -6.43
CA THR A 382 18.00 -5.84 -5.20
C THR A 382 19.01 -6.95 -5.02
N VAL A 383 18.64 -8.22 -5.25
CA VAL A 383 19.60 -9.33 -5.15
C VAL A 383 20.79 -9.10 -6.09
N LEU A 384 20.54 -8.85 -7.37
CA LEU A 384 21.60 -8.63 -8.36
C LEU A 384 22.48 -7.43 -8.03
N HIS A 385 21.87 -6.29 -7.67
CA HIS A 385 22.61 -5.09 -7.28
C HIS A 385 23.59 -5.37 -6.13
N LEU A 386 23.17 -6.16 -5.15
CA LEU A 386 24.03 -6.51 -4.01
C LEU A 386 25.11 -7.52 -4.37
N LEU A 387 24.78 -8.52 -5.18
CA LEU A 387 25.76 -9.48 -5.70
C LEU A 387 26.84 -8.80 -6.57
N ASP A 388 26.51 -7.71 -7.25
CA ASP A 388 27.48 -6.93 -8.04
C ASP A 388 28.30 -5.95 -7.20
N LYS A 389 27.75 -5.48 -6.07
CA LYS A 389 28.39 -4.49 -5.21
C LYS A 389 29.33 -5.10 -4.16
N TYR A 390 29.09 -6.34 -3.75
CA TYR A 390 29.85 -7.02 -2.70
C TYR A 390 30.41 -8.36 -3.18
N ASP A 391 31.65 -8.64 -2.80
CA ASP A 391 32.31 -9.90 -3.14
C ASP A 391 31.84 -11.03 -2.22
N PHE A 392 30.87 -11.80 -2.68
CA PHE A 392 30.40 -13.00 -1.99
C PHE A 392 31.12 -14.28 -2.46
N THR A 393 31.12 -15.27 -1.57
CA THR A 393 31.70 -16.60 -1.74
C THR A 393 30.68 -17.65 -1.33
N ALA A 394 30.92 -18.93 -1.66
CA ALA A 394 30.03 -20.02 -1.27
C ALA A 394 29.81 -20.11 0.25
N ASP A 395 30.84 -19.81 1.05
CA ASP A 395 30.79 -19.84 2.52
C ASP A 395 29.78 -18.83 3.10
N ASP A 396 29.52 -17.73 2.38
CA ASP A 396 28.55 -16.72 2.79
C ASP A 396 27.11 -17.27 2.76
N PHE A 397 26.82 -18.25 1.89
CA PHE A 397 25.49 -18.82 1.67
C PHE A 397 25.29 -20.17 2.39
N LEU A 398 26.29 -20.65 3.13
CA LEU A 398 26.17 -21.87 3.92
C LEU A 398 25.21 -21.67 5.10
N PRO A 399 24.28 -22.59 5.38
CA PRO A 399 23.29 -22.42 6.46
C PRO A 399 23.86 -22.26 7.86
N ASP A 400 25.11 -22.69 8.09
CA ASP A 400 25.81 -22.52 9.37
C ASP A 400 26.45 -21.12 9.53
N ASN A 401 26.30 -20.25 8.55
CA ASN A 401 26.81 -18.89 8.63
C ASN A 401 26.05 -18.11 9.72
N PRO A 402 26.74 -17.53 10.73
CA PRO A 402 26.10 -16.83 11.85
C PRO A 402 25.21 -15.66 11.45
N ILE A 403 25.41 -15.08 10.26
CA ILE A 403 24.56 -14.01 9.74
C ILE A 403 23.18 -14.55 9.34
N LEU A 404 23.10 -15.81 8.92
CA LEU A 404 21.86 -16.49 8.53
C LEU A 404 21.07 -16.98 9.75
N ASP A 405 21.72 -17.10 10.90
CA ASP A 405 21.11 -17.44 12.21
C ASP A 405 20.59 -16.20 12.96
N ASP A 406 20.40 -15.08 12.26
CA ASP A 406 19.87 -13.84 12.85
C ASP A 406 18.39 -14.03 13.27
N PRO A 407 18.01 -13.71 14.51
CA PRO A 407 16.62 -13.80 14.96
C PRO A 407 15.62 -13.03 14.10
N ARG A 408 16.08 -11.96 13.43
CA ARG A 408 15.27 -11.18 12.49
C ARG A 408 14.91 -11.96 11.22
N LEU A 409 15.69 -13.00 10.90
CA LEU A 409 15.53 -13.83 9.71
C LEU A 409 14.76 -15.13 9.96
N HIS A 410 14.38 -15.43 11.21
CA HIS A 410 13.71 -16.69 11.59
C HIS A 410 12.46 -17.02 10.75
N LEU A 411 11.73 -15.99 10.30
CA LEU A 411 10.53 -16.16 9.46
C LEU A 411 10.85 -16.63 8.03
N TYR A 412 12.06 -16.39 7.53
CA TYR A 412 12.47 -16.72 6.17
C TYR A 412 12.99 -18.15 6.05
N GLY A 413 13.50 -18.73 7.14
CA GLY A 413 14.14 -20.05 7.11
C GLY A 413 15.51 -19.95 6.45
N SER A 414 16.53 -20.45 7.14
CA SER A 414 17.94 -20.16 6.86
C SER A 414 18.49 -20.72 5.53
N GLU A 415 17.75 -21.59 4.84
CA GLU A 415 18.27 -22.37 3.72
C GLU A 415 17.94 -21.72 2.36
N ILE A 416 18.87 -20.90 1.86
CA ILE A 416 18.74 -20.18 0.58
C ILE A 416 18.44 -21.12 -0.61
N PRO A 417 19.08 -22.30 -0.77
CA PRO A 417 18.71 -23.27 -1.80
C PRO A 417 17.22 -23.69 -1.78
N TYR A 418 16.66 -23.87 -0.58
CA TYR A 418 15.24 -24.19 -0.42
C TYR A 418 14.37 -22.99 -0.84
N ALA A 419 14.71 -21.78 -0.38
CA ALA A 419 13.97 -20.56 -0.72
C ALA A 419 13.89 -20.30 -2.22
N LEU A 420 15.00 -20.53 -2.95
CA LEU A 420 15.09 -20.33 -4.40
C LEU A 420 14.27 -21.34 -5.22
N THR A 421 13.86 -22.46 -4.63
CA THR A 421 13.11 -23.53 -5.33
C THR A 421 11.71 -23.77 -4.78
N ARG A 422 11.26 -22.91 -3.85
CA ARG A 422 9.92 -22.97 -3.27
C ARG A 422 8.86 -22.45 -4.26
N SER A 423 7.72 -23.14 -4.33
CA SER A 423 6.53 -22.68 -5.07
C SER A 423 5.52 -21.98 -4.15
N PRO A 424 4.71 -21.03 -4.67
CA PRO A 424 4.88 -20.36 -5.97
C PRO A 424 5.99 -19.28 -5.91
N GLY A 425 6.62 -18.96 -7.06
CA GLY A 425 7.41 -17.73 -7.20
C GLY A 425 8.94 -17.85 -7.31
N TYR A 426 9.54 -19.02 -7.55
CA TYR A 426 10.99 -19.11 -7.76
C TYR A 426 11.48 -18.14 -8.86
N ASP A 427 12.55 -17.40 -8.56
CA ASP A 427 13.19 -16.49 -9.49
C ASP A 427 14.33 -17.21 -10.21
N LEU A 428 14.04 -17.69 -11.42
CA LEU A 428 15.02 -18.41 -12.24
C LEU A 428 16.28 -17.58 -12.50
N PHE A 429 16.15 -16.25 -12.64
CA PHE A 429 17.30 -15.40 -12.95
C PHE A 429 18.25 -15.28 -11.76
N VAL A 430 17.70 -15.09 -10.56
CA VAL A 430 18.51 -15.10 -9.33
C VAL A 430 19.14 -16.48 -9.11
N LEU A 431 18.38 -17.57 -9.29
CA LEU A 431 18.90 -18.92 -9.15
C LEU A 431 20.05 -19.21 -10.13
N THR A 432 19.86 -18.90 -11.42
CA THR A 432 20.92 -19.01 -12.44
C THR A 432 22.15 -18.21 -12.03
N THR A 433 21.97 -16.96 -11.60
CA THR A 433 23.10 -16.10 -11.20
C THR A 433 23.90 -16.70 -10.05
N LEU A 434 23.22 -17.23 -9.01
CA LEU A 434 23.89 -17.82 -7.86
C LEU A 434 24.60 -19.14 -8.22
N LEU A 435 24.03 -19.94 -9.11
CA LEU A 435 24.64 -21.19 -9.61
C LEU A 435 25.86 -20.91 -10.50
N GLU A 436 25.75 -19.97 -11.45
CA GLU A 436 26.85 -19.57 -12.34
C GLU A 436 28.04 -19.00 -11.57
N ARG A 437 27.75 -18.21 -10.52
CA ARG A 437 28.78 -17.67 -9.61
C ARG A 437 29.29 -18.70 -8.59
N LYS A 438 28.77 -19.94 -8.60
CA LYS A 438 29.10 -21.01 -7.64
C LYS A 438 28.92 -20.58 -6.18
N LEU A 439 27.94 -19.73 -5.91
CA LEU A 439 27.62 -19.25 -4.57
C LEU A 439 26.72 -20.23 -3.81
N ILE A 440 26.03 -21.12 -4.51
CA ILE A 440 25.20 -22.16 -3.93
C ILE A 440 25.47 -23.50 -4.63
N ASP A 441 25.28 -24.60 -3.89
CA ASP A 441 25.42 -25.96 -4.42
C ASP A 441 24.05 -26.50 -4.91
N PRO A 442 23.89 -26.87 -6.20
CA PRO A 442 22.68 -27.51 -6.72
C PRO A 442 22.30 -28.81 -5.98
N ASN A 443 23.29 -29.47 -5.37
CA ASN A 443 23.16 -30.76 -4.69
C ASN A 443 23.02 -30.63 -3.17
N TYR A 444 22.93 -29.40 -2.65
CA TYR A 444 22.68 -29.18 -1.24
C TYR A 444 21.44 -29.94 -0.78
N GLN A 445 21.62 -30.85 0.18
CA GLN A 445 20.53 -31.53 0.85
C GLN A 445 20.04 -30.67 2.00
N PHE A 446 18.75 -30.30 1.95
CA PHE A 446 18.14 -29.49 3.00
C PHE A 446 18.29 -30.18 4.37
N ARG A 447 18.52 -29.41 5.42
CA ARG A 447 18.63 -29.86 6.80
C ARG A 447 17.38 -29.57 7.60
N GLN A 448 16.65 -28.50 7.26
CA GLN A 448 15.47 -28.07 8.00
C GLN A 448 14.18 -28.47 7.27
N LYS A 449 13.76 -27.67 6.29
CA LYS A 449 12.51 -27.93 5.56
C LYS A 449 12.77 -28.95 4.46
N ARG A 450 11.96 -30.02 4.45
CA ARG A 450 12.12 -31.15 3.52
C ARG A 450 13.51 -31.79 3.61
N ALA A 451 13.95 -32.05 4.84
CA ALA A 451 15.27 -32.57 5.16
C ALA A 451 15.65 -33.79 4.29
N GLY A 452 16.90 -33.82 3.83
CA GLY A 452 17.47 -34.84 2.95
C GLY A 452 17.13 -34.70 1.47
N LYS A 453 16.17 -33.84 1.09
CA LYS A 453 15.85 -33.56 -0.31
C LYS A 453 16.75 -32.45 -0.88
N THR A 454 16.86 -32.41 -2.20
CA THR A 454 17.61 -31.38 -2.95
C THR A 454 16.70 -30.38 -3.66
N MET A 455 17.30 -29.32 -4.21
CA MET A 455 16.62 -28.38 -5.11
C MET A 455 15.93 -29.08 -6.29
N LEU A 456 16.57 -30.11 -6.86
CA LEU A 456 16.00 -30.89 -7.96
C LEU A 456 14.73 -31.65 -7.53
N ALA A 457 14.73 -32.22 -6.33
CA ALA A 457 13.55 -32.87 -5.76
C ALA A 457 12.39 -31.89 -5.52
N ASN A 458 12.68 -30.64 -5.14
CA ASN A 458 11.66 -29.58 -5.08
C ASN A 458 11.11 -29.22 -6.45
N ALA A 459 11.97 -29.09 -7.46
CA ALA A 459 11.57 -28.71 -8.81
C ALA A 459 10.59 -29.72 -9.44
N ILE A 460 10.81 -31.01 -9.20
CA ILE A 460 9.93 -32.11 -9.64
C ILE A 460 8.55 -32.01 -8.96
N ASP A 461 8.51 -31.79 -7.65
CA ASP A 461 7.23 -31.64 -6.93
C ASP A 461 6.44 -30.42 -7.38
N CYS A 462 7.14 -29.32 -7.69
CA CYS A 462 6.55 -28.12 -8.26
C CYS A 462 6.10 -28.30 -9.72
N ARG A 463 6.36 -29.47 -10.33
CA ARG A 463 6.09 -29.80 -11.74
C ARG A 463 6.67 -28.76 -12.71
N SER A 464 7.81 -28.17 -12.36
CA SER A 464 8.42 -27.11 -13.15
C SER A 464 9.53 -27.64 -14.06
N ILE A 465 9.18 -27.91 -15.32
CA ILE A 465 10.14 -28.38 -16.34
C ILE A 465 11.33 -27.43 -16.45
N ARG A 466 11.06 -26.12 -16.46
CA ARG A 466 12.10 -25.08 -16.58
C ARG A 466 13.09 -25.11 -15.42
N LEU A 467 12.60 -25.31 -14.20
CA LEU A 467 13.45 -25.36 -13.01
C LEU A 467 14.26 -26.66 -12.96
N VAL A 468 13.67 -27.80 -13.35
CA VAL A 468 14.36 -29.08 -13.46
C VAL A 468 15.50 -28.99 -14.48
N MET A 469 15.23 -28.48 -15.68
CA MET A 469 16.25 -28.30 -16.72
C MET A 469 17.40 -27.40 -16.25
N LEU A 470 17.08 -26.24 -15.67
CA LEU A 470 18.09 -25.32 -15.16
C LEU A 470 19.01 -26.00 -14.12
N LEU A 471 18.44 -26.73 -13.17
CA LEU A 471 19.23 -27.40 -12.13
C LEU A 471 20.13 -28.50 -12.71
N LEU A 472 19.64 -29.28 -13.67
CA LEU A 472 20.43 -30.31 -14.37
C LEU A 472 21.58 -29.68 -15.17
N GLU A 473 21.33 -28.58 -15.88
CA GLU A 473 22.36 -27.82 -16.61
C GLU A 473 23.47 -27.31 -15.70
N HIS A 474 23.15 -27.01 -14.44
CA HIS A 474 24.11 -26.59 -13.43
C HIS A 474 24.66 -27.73 -12.56
N GLY A 475 24.45 -29.00 -12.93
CA GLY A 475 25.09 -30.16 -12.29
C GLY A 475 24.33 -30.77 -11.11
N ALA A 476 23.00 -30.61 -11.06
CA ALA A 476 22.18 -31.34 -10.11
C ALA A 476 22.23 -32.86 -10.37
N ASP A 477 22.50 -33.61 -9.31
CA ASP A 477 22.68 -35.05 -9.32
C ASP A 477 21.34 -35.78 -9.14
N ILE A 478 20.94 -36.50 -10.17
CA ILE A 478 19.72 -37.31 -10.19
C ILE A 478 19.78 -38.47 -9.19
N THR A 479 20.97 -38.93 -8.79
CA THR A 479 21.13 -40.05 -7.86
C THR A 479 20.73 -39.68 -6.43
N LEU A 480 20.72 -38.37 -6.11
CA LEU A 480 20.26 -37.83 -4.83
C LEU A 480 18.72 -37.74 -4.73
N LEU A 481 18.00 -38.05 -5.80
CA LEU A 481 16.53 -38.08 -5.78
C LEU A 481 15.99 -39.36 -5.14
N PRO A 482 14.84 -39.30 -4.45
CA PRO A 482 14.09 -40.50 -4.08
C PRO A 482 13.78 -41.37 -5.30
N PHE A 483 13.75 -42.69 -5.12
CA PHE A 483 13.55 -43.66 -6.20
C PHE A 483 12.30 -43.38 -7.06
N ASP A 484 11.20 -42.95 -6.44
CA ASP A 484 9.96 -42.63 -7.15
C ASP A 484 10.10 -41.39 -8.07
N TYR A 485 10.98 -40.44 -7.72
CA TYR A 485 11.24 -39.26 -8.54
C TYR A 485 12.16 -39.59 -9.72
N GLN A 486 13.13 -40.49 -9.53
CA GLN A 486 13.98 -40.97 -10.62
C GLN A 486 13.12 -41.63 -11.72
N ARG A 487 12.08 -42.38 -11.34
CA ARG A 487 11.10 -42.98 -12.27
C ARG A 487 10.19 -41.95 -12.94
N ALA A 488 9.95 -40.80 -12.30
CA ALA A 488 9.11 -39.75 -12.84
C ALA A 488 9.82 -38.88 -13.89
N LEU A 489 11.16 -38.74 -13.84
CA LEU A 489 11.93 -37.90 -14.76
C LEU A 489 11.64 -38.14 -16.26
N PRO A 490 11.56 -39.39 -16.77
CA PRO A 490 11.20 -39.65 -18.17
C PRO A 490 9.78 -39.21 -18.53
N LEU A 491 8.85 -39.24 -17.58
CA LEU A 491 7.44 -38.88 -17.78
C LEU A 491 7.21 -37.36 -17.86
N ILE A 492 8.19 -36.56 -17.43
CA ILE A 492 8.15 -35.09 -17.46
C ILE A 492 8.78 -34.54 -18.77
N GLY A 493 9.18 -35.41 -19.70
CA GLY A 493 9.65 -35.05 -21.04
C GLY A 493 11.14 -34.69 -21.14
N ILE A 494 11.98 -35.15 -20.18
CA ILE A 494 13.40 -34.75 -20.05
C ILE A 494 14.33 -35.91 -20.47
N SER A 495 13.96 -36.72 -21.47
CA SER A 495 14.70 -37.93 -21.86
C SER A 495 16.13 -37.69 -22.38
N GLY A 496 16.50 -36.45 -22.69
CA GLY A 496 17.83 -36.08 -23.22
C GLY A 496 18.91 -35.76 -22.19
N TYR A 497 18.59 -35.70 -20.88
CA TYR A 497 19.53 -35.31 -19.82
C TYR A 497 19.85 -36.44 -18.81
N ILE A 498 19.36 -37.66 -19.06
CA ILE A 498 19.72 -38.82 -18.25
C ILE A 498 21.01 -39.39 -18.86
N PRO A 499 22.17 -39.36 -18.16
CA PRO A 499 23.36 -40.01 -18.68
C PRO A 499 23.07 -41.49 -18.90
N ALA A 500 23.39 -42.00 -20.10
CA ALA A 500 23.29 -43.42 -20.40
C ALA A 500 24.20 -44.17 -19.42
N SER A 501 23.59 -45.07 -18.65
CA SER A 501 24.28 -45.96 -17.69
C SER A 501 25.29 -46.87 -18.38
#